data_AF-A0A957YC74-F1
#
_entry.id   AF-A0A957YC74-F1
#
_cell.length_a   1.000
_cell.length_b   1.000
_cell.length_c   1.000
_cell.angle_alpha   90.00
_cell.angle_beta   90.00
_cell.angle_gamma   90.00
#
_symmetry.space_group_name_H-M   'P 1'
#
loop_
_entity.id
_entity.type
_entity.pdbx_description
1 polymer ?
#
loop_
_entity_poly.entity_id
_entity_poly.type
_entity_poly.pdbx_seq_one_letter_code
_entity_poly.pdbx_strand_id
1 'polypeptide(L)'
;VGAAPYLAEVLPAPVTVISLGGVLSSTPKINRIDHLVHIYSDKDTVQRLGMIFPGRWRLAYTSAWNQGRRSGRISSILLPGVKHDGPGGYLDEERFLEDGRSYMDRTVDTIVEVINTKVQPIPDA
;
A
#
# COMPACT_ATOMS: atom_id res chain seq x y z
N VAL A 1 -8.14 -4.45 2.86
CA VAL A 1 -8.45 -3.64 4.07
C VAL A 1 -9.16 -4.40 5.20
N GLY A 2 -9.49 -5.69 5.06
CA GLY A 2 -9.74 -6.60 6.19
C GLY A 2 -10.70 -6.05 7.26
N ALA A 3 -10.28 -6.12 8.53
CA ALA A 3 -11.04 -5.65 9.68
C ALA A 3 -10.87 -4.14 9.99
N ALA A 4 -9.96 -3.44 9.30
CA ALA A 4 -9.60 -2.05 9.65
C ALA A 4 -10.78 -1.05 9.64
N PRO A 5 -11.75 -1.12 8.70
CA PRO A 5 -12.93 -0.26 8.74
C PRO A 5 -13.76 -0.42 10.02
N TYR A 6 -13.83 -1.63 10.57
CA TYR A 6 -14.56 -1.88 11.82
C TYR A 6 -13.77 -1.38 13.01
N LEU A 7 -12.44 -1.52 12.97
CA LEU A 7 -11.55 -0.98 14.01
C LEU A 7 -11.67 0.55 14.10
N ALA A 8 -11.74 1.23 12.95
CA ALA A 8 -11.92 2.68 12.88
C ALA A 8 -13.27 3.15 13.43
N GLU A 9 -14.30 2.30 13.42
CA GLU A 9 -15.61 2.62 14.00
C GLU A 9 -15.63 2.51 15.54
N VAL A 10 -14.74 1.70 16.13
CA VAL A 10 -14.75 1.42 17.58
C VAL A 10 -13.61 2.07 18.36
N LEU A 11 -12.51 2.43 17.70
CA LEU A 11 -11.38 3.09 18.36
C LEU A 11 -11.59 4.61 18.43
N PRO A 12 -11.30 5.25 19.57
CA PRO A 12 -11.26 6.71 19.66
C PRO A 12 -9.92 7.26 19.15
N ALA A 13 -9.39 6.71 18.05
CA ALA A 13 -8.09 7.04 17.50
C ALA A 13 -8.05 6.82 15.98
N PRO A 14 -7.25 7.61 15.23
CA PRO A 14 -7.14 7.43 13.78
C PRO A 14 -6.51 6.08 13.43
N VAL A 15 -7.05 5.43 12.40
CA VAL A 15 -6.60 4.12 11.90
C VAL A 15 -5.93 4.29 10.55
N THR A 16 -4.61 4.06 10.53
CA THR A 16 -3.81 3.96 9.31
C THR A 16 -3.51 2.50 8.99
N VAL A 17 -3.69 2.11 7.73
CA VAL A 17 -3.35 0.77 7.24
C VAL A 17 -2.12 0.86 6.35
N ILE A 18 -1.07 0.14 6.70
CA ILE A 18 0.09 -0.08 5.82
C ILE A 18 -0.07 -1.45 5.17
N SER A 19 -0.23 -1.47 3.85
CA SER A 19 -0.37 -2.67 3.04
C SER A 19 0.90 -2.93 2.26
N LEU A 20 1.48 -4.13 2.39
CA LEU A 20 2.66 -4.58 1.64
C LEU A 20 2.23 -5.61 0.58
N GLY A 21 2.47 -5.33 -0.70
CA GLY A 21 2.16 -6.26 -1.81
C GLY A 21 0.68 -6.63 -1.97
N GLY A 22 -0.23 -6.00 -1.23
CA GLY A 22 -1.63 -6.44 -1.13
C GLY A 22 -2.44 -6.28 -2.42
N VAL A 23 -3.37 -7.20 -2.65
CA VAL A 23 -4.38 -7.09 -3.72
C VAL A 23 -5.60 -6.36 -3.17
N LEU A 24 -5.77 -5.10 -3.57
CA LEU A 24 -6.78 -4.19 -3.03
C LEU A 24 -7.88 -3.90 -4.06
N SER A 25 -9.13 -4.08 -3.66
CA SER A 25 -10.30 -3.66 -4.43
C SER A 25 -10.71 -2.21 -4.10
N SER A 26 -11.72 -1.68 -4.81
CA SER A 26 -12.32 -0.37 -4.53
C SER A 26 -13.56 -0.49 -3.62
N THR A 27 -13.47 -1.24 -2.52
CA THR A 27 -14.59 -1.34 -1.58
C THR A 27 -14.92 0.02 -0.95
N PRO A 28 -16.20 0.42 -0.84
CA PRO A 28 -16.59 1.66 -0.16
C PRO A 28 -16.10 1.75 1.29
N LYS A 29 -15.84 0.60 1.94
CA LYS A 29 -15.35 0.54 3.33
C LYS A 29 -13.96 1.17 3.51
N ILE A 30 -13.18 1.35 2.44
CA ILE A 30 -11.92 2.13 2.52
C ILE A 30 -12.19 3.56 2.99
N ASN A 31 -13.39 4.11 2.75
CA ASN A 31 -13.77 5.45 3.20
C ASN A 31 -13.85 5.59 4.73
N ARG A 32 -13.81 4.49 5.48
CA ARG A 32 -13.92 4.50 6.95
C ARG A 32 -12.59 4.52 7.68
N ILE A 33 -11.49 4.20 7.00
CA ILE A 33 -10.15 4.36 7.56
C ILE A 33 -9.62 5.76 7.23
N ASP A 34 -8.78 6.29 8.11
CA ASP A 34 -8.18 7.62 7.96
C ASP A 34 -7.18 7.64 6.81
N HIS A 35 -6.32 6.61 6.74
CA HIS A 35 -5.28 6.54 5.73
C HIS A 35 -4.92 5.11 5.35
N LEU A 36 -4.65 4.91 4.06
CA LEU A 36 -4.16 3.65 3.49
C LEU A 36 -2.86 3.93 2.75
N VAL A 37 -1.75 3.42 3.27
CA VAL A 37 -0.47 3.40 2.57
C VAL A 37 -0.29 2.04 1.93
N HIS A 38 -0.13 1.98 0.62
CA HIS A 38 0.08 0.75 -0.12
C HIS A 38 1.49 0.71 -0.72
N ILE A 39 2.36 -0.07 -0.09
CA ILE A 39 3.70 -0.39 -0.57
C ILE A 39 3.57 -1.50 -1.61
N TYR A 40 4.09 -1.25 -2.81
CA TYR A 40 4.05 -2.19 -3.94
C TYR A 40 5.37 -2.17 -4.71
N SER A 41 5.57 -3.14 -5.59
CA SER A 41 6.75 -3.26 -6.44
C SER A 41 6.37 -3.42 -7.91
N ASP A 42 7.25 -2.99 -8.81
CA ASP A 42 7.12 -3.15 -10.25
C ASP A 42 7.28 -4.62 -10.70
N LYS A 43 8.05 -5.41 -9.94
CA LYS A 43 8.25 -6.87 -10.15
C LYS A 43 7.26 -7.75 -9.39
N ASP A 44 6.33 -7.17 -8.63
CA ASP A 44 5.24 -7.90 -7.99
C ASP A 44 4.08 -8.07 -8.99
N THR A 45 3.94 -9.29 -9.53
CA THR A 45 2.87 -9.63 -10.46
C THR A 45 1.54 -9.90 -9.77
N VAL A 46 1.55 -10.27 -8.48
CA VAL A 46 0.36 -10.56 -7.70
C VAL A 46 -0.39 -9.26 -7.41
N GLN A 47 0.31 -8.20 -7.03
CA GLN A 47 -0.29 -6.88 -6.80
C GLN A 47 -1.07 -6.36 -8.02
N ARG A 48 -0.63 -6.69 -9.24
CA ARG A 48 -1.29 -6.32 -10.49
C ARG A 48 -2.70 -6.92 -10.62
N LEU A 49 -3.00 -8.02 -9.92
CA LEU A 49 -4.35 -8.59 -9.87
C LEU A 49 -5.38 -7.62 -9.31
N GLY A 50 -4.98 -6.54 -8.62
CA GLY A 50 -5.90 -5.45 -8.26
C GLY A 50 -6.63 -4.85 -9.46
N MET A 51 -6.07 -4.94 -10.67
CA MET A 51 -6.70 -4.42 -11.89
C MET A 51 -7.92 -5.22 -12.35
N ILE A 52 -8.18 -6.42 -11.81
CA ILE A 52 -9.43 -7.14 -12.13
C ILE A 52 -10.67 -6.47 -11.53
N PHE A 53 -10.50 -5.59 -10.53
CA PHE A 53 -11.61 -4.86 -9.92
C PHE A 53 -11.88 -3.58 -10.72
N PRO A 54 -13.04 -3.41 -11.37
CA PRO A 54 -13.31 -2.25 -12.22
C PRO A 54 -13.19 -0.90 -11.51
N GLY A 55 -13.50 -0.86 -10.21
CA GLY A 55 -13.34 0.34 -9.39
C GLY A 55 -11.87 0.78 -9.19
N ARG A 56 -10.89 -0.05 -9.56
CA ARG A 56 -9.45 0.28 -9.59
C ARG A 56 -9.02 0.98 -10.87
N TRP A 57 -9.86 0.98 -11.91
CA TRP A 57 -9.53 1.57 -13.21
C TRP A 57 -9.58 3.10 -13.13
N ARG A 58 -8.73 3.77 -13.90
CA ARG A 58 -8.70 5.25 -13.97
C ARG A 58 -10.05 5.85 -14.42
N LEU A 59 -10.78 5.14 -15.29
CA LEU A 59 -12.10 5.55 -15.79
C LEU A 59 -13.19 5.51 -14.72
N ALA A 60 -13.03 4.72 -13.66
CA ALA A 60 -13.97 4.65 -12.55
C ALA A 60 -13.76 5.83 -11.59
N TYR A 61 -13.82 7.07 -12.09
CA TYR A 61 -13.42 8.28 -11.37
C TYR A 61 -14.12 8.46 -10.01
N THR A 62 -15.38 8.06 -9.91
CA THR A 62 -16.19 8.12 -8.68
C THR A 62 -16.01 6.92 -7.77
N SER A 63 -15.11 5.98 -8.07
CA SER A 63 -14.84 4.85 -7.20
C SER A 63 -14.22 5.31 -5.88
N ALA A 64 -14.48 4.57 -4.80
CA ALA A 64 -13.88 4.85 -3.49
C ALA A 64 -12.34 4.86 -3.55
N TRP A 65 -11.75 4.01 -4.39
CA TRP A 65 -10.32 4.00 -4.65
C TRP A 65 -9.82 5.33 -5.25
N ASN A 66 -10.41 5.78 -6.35
CA ASN A 66 -9.95 6.98 -7.03
C ASN A 66 -10.27 8.26 -6.24
N GLN A 67 -11.42 8.30 -5.54
CA GLN A 67 -11.71 9.36 -4.57
C GLN A 67 -10.70 9.38 -3.43
N GLY A 68 -10.35 8.21 -2.87
CA GLY A 68 -9.36 8.07 -1.81
C GLY A 68 -7.97 8.51 -2.23
N ARG A 69 -7.55 8.20 -3.46
CA ARG A 69 -6.29 8.69 -4.02
C ARG A 69 -6.27 10.21 -4.20
N ARG A 70 -7.31 10.79 -4.82
CA ARG A 70 -7.39 12.25 -5.05
C ARG A 70 -7.48 13.07 -3.76
N SER A 71 -8.23 12.59 -2.78
CA SER A 71 -8.32 13.21 -1.45
C SER A 71 -7.10 12.93 -0.58
N GLY A 72 -6.22 12.04 -1.04
CA GLY A 72 -4.99 11.70 -0.36
C GLY A 72 -5.09 10.78 0.84
N ARG A 73 -6.28 10.21 1.07
CA ARG A 73 -6.52 9.12 2.01
C ARG A 73 -5.91 7.80 1.58
N ILE A 74 -5.46 7.69 0.32
CA ILE A 74 -4.73 6.52 -0.20
C ILE A 74 -3.41 7.01 -0.80
N SER A 75 -2.30 6.57 -0.22
CA SER A 75 -0.95 6.79 -0.73
C SER A 75 -0.37 5.48 -1.25
N SER A 76 0.47 5.55 -2.29
CA SER A 76 1.18 4.39 -2.81
C SER A 76 2.69 4.65 -2.77
N ILE A 77 3.47 3.65 -2.37
CA ILE A 77 4.93 3.71 -2.33
C ILE A 77 5.48 2.58 -3.21
N LEU A 78 6.33 2.94 -4.17
CA LEU A 78 7.02 1.97 -5.01
C LEU A 78 8.31 1.52 -4.36
N LEU A 79 8.45 0.21 -4.16
CA LEU A 79 9.67 -0.47 -3.73
C LEU A 79 10.24 -1.27 -4.91
N PRO A 80 11.17 -0.70 -5.69
CA PRO A 80 11.53 -1.26 -6.99
C PRO A 80 12.30 -2.58 -6.89
N GLY A 81 12.04 -3.48 -7.83
CA GLY A 81 12.82 -4.68 -8.08
C GLY A 81 12.50 -5.88 -7.18
N VAL A 82 11.39 -5.83 -6.44
CA VAL A 82 10.98 -6.84 -5.44
C VAL A 82 9.86 -7.73 -5.98
N LYS A 83 9.94 -9.04 -5.79
CA LYS A 83 8.85 -9.97 -6.09
C LYS A 83 7.79 -9.93 -4.99
N HIS A 84 6.70 -10.66 -5.17
CA HIS A 84 5.65 -10.73 -4.15
C HIS A 84 6.15 -11.43 -2.86
N ASP A 85 6.71 -12.62 -3.00
CA ASP A 85 7.11 -13.49 -1.91
C ASP A 85 8.33 -14.36 -2.29
N GLY A 86 8.82 -15.14 -1.32
CA GLY A 86 9.94 -16.05 -1.49
C GLY A 86 11.26 -15.35 -1.88
N PRO A 87 12.18 -16.05 -2.58
CA PRO A 87 13.44 -15.48 -3.02
C PRO A 87 13.27 -14.28 -3.97
N GLY A 88 13.74 -13.12 -3.51
CA GLY A 88 13.62 -11.80 -4.08
C GLY A 88 12.35 -11.04 -3.65
N GLY A 89 11.57 -11.56 -2.69
CA GLY A 89 10.33 -10.97 -2.18
C GLY A 89 10.54 -9.84 -1.17
N TYR A 90 9.45 -9.24 -0.68
CA TYR A 90 9.53 -8.09 0.24
C TYR A 90 10.23 -8.37 1.57
N LEU A 91 10.17 -9.62 2.03
CA LEU A 91 10.71 -10.05 3.31
C LEU A 91 11.91 -11.00 3.13
N ASP A 92 12.61 -10.89 2.00
CA ASP A 92 13.80 -11.71 1.75
C ASP A 92 15.02 -11.12 2.49
N GLU A 93 15.56 -11.91 3.41
CA GLU A 93 16.75 -11.59 4.22
C GLU A 93 18.07 -11.98 3.52
N GLU A 94 18.01 -12.80 2.47
CA GLU A 94 19.18 -13.36 1.79
C GLU A 94 19.53 -12.63 0.47
N ARG A 95 18.63 -11.76 0.00
CA ARG A 95 18.86 -10.91 -1.18
C ARG A 95 19.23 -9.50 -0.76
N PHE A 96 20.37 -9.03 -1.25
CA PHE A 96 20.95 -7.74 -0.87
C PHE A 96 20.92 -6.73 -2.02
N LEU A 97 20.80 -5.46 -1.64
CA LEU A 97 21.01 -4.30 -2.48
C LEU A 97 22.51 -3.99 -2.59
N GLU A 98 22.87 -3.07 -3.49
CA GLU A 98 24.26 -2.62 -3.66
C GLU A 98 24.83 -1.94 -2.40
N ASP A 99 23.97 -1.36 -1.56
CA ASP A 99 24.34 -0.71 -0.30
C ASP A 99 24.48 -1.69 0.87
N GLY A 100 24.32 -3.00 0.63
CA GLY A 100 24.48 -4.05 1.62
C GLY A 100 23.25 -4.33 2.49
N ARG A 101 22.16 -3.57 2.35
CA ARG A 101 20.89 -3.88 3.01
C ARG A 101 20.19 -5.06 2.35
N SER A 102 19.55 -5.93 3.13
CA SER A 102 18.66 -6.95 2.59
C SER A 102 17.38 -6.32 2.02
N TYR A 103 16.61 -7.09 1.25
CA TYR A 103 15.30 -6.64 0.76
C TYR A 103 14.34 -6.42 1.94
N MET A 104 14.42 -7.27 2.97
CA MET A 104 13.69 -7.07 4.22
C MET A 104 14.09 -5.77 4.93
N ASP A 105 15.38 -5.46 5.04
CA ASP A 105 15.85 -4.20 5.65
C ASP A 105 15.25 -3.00 4.93
N ARG A 106 15.30 -2.98 3.60
CA ARG A 106 14.69 -1.89 2.81
C ARG A 106 13.18 -1.81 3.04
N THR A 107 12.48 -2.93 3.16
CA THR A 107 11.03 -2.95 3.46
C THR A 107 10.76 -2.38 4.85
N VAL A 108 11.54 -2.78 5.86
CA VAL A 108 11.44 -2.28 7.23
C VAL A 108 11.72 -0.79 7.28
N ASP A 109 12.79 -0.33 6.64
CA ASP A 109 13.15 1.10 6.54
C ASP A 109 12.00 1.91 5.94
N THR A 110 11.37 1.40 4.88
CA THR A 110 10.21 2.04 4.24
C THR A 110 9.02 2.13 5.20
N ILE A 111 8.73 1.07 5.96
CA ILE A 111 7.64 1.07 6.96
C ILE A 111 7.94 2.05 8.09
N VAL A 112 9.19 2.09 8.57
CA VAL A 112 9.64 3.04 9.60
C VAL A 112 9.52 4.47 9.11
N GLU A 113 9.91 4.75 7.87
CA GLU A 113 9.72 6.07 7.24
C GLU A 113 8.24 6.44 7.21
N VAL A 114 7.37 5.53 6.80
CA VAL A 114 5.90 5.74 6.75
C VAL A 114 5.34 6.12 8.11
N ILE A 115 5.75 5.40 9.16
CA ILE A 115 5.31 5.65 10.54
C ILE A 115 5.80 7.01 11.03
N ASN A 116 7.06 7.36 10.76
CA ASN A 116 7.69 8.57 11.29
C ASN A 116 7.27 9.85 10.57
N THR A 117 7.05 9.80 9.25
CA THR A 117 6.73 11.00 8.46
C THR A 117 5.23 11.27 8.34
N LYS A 118 4.35 10.35 8.76
CA LYS A 118 2.90 10.39 8.47
C LYS A 118 2.68 10.72 6.99
N VAL A 119 3.18 9.84 6.12
CA VAL A 119 3.29 10.05 4.65
C VAL A 119 2.07 10.77 4.09
N GLN A 120 2.29 11.98 3.62
CA GLN A 120 1.27 12.74 2.92
C GLN A 120 1.02 12.10 1.53
N PRO A 121 -0.19 12.21 0.98
CA PRO A 121 -0.51 11.74 -0.37
C PRO A 121 0.40 12.30 -1.45
N ILE A 122 0.90 11.41 -2.32
CA ILE A 122 1.63 11.79 -3.53
C ILE A 122 0.59 12.22 -4.59
N PRO A 123 0.65 13.44 -5.15
CA PRO A 123 -0.21 13.85 -6.25
C PRO A 123 0.01 12.96 -7.48
N ASP A 124 -1.06 12.69 -8.23
CA ASP A 124 -0.95 11.99 -9.51
C ASP A 124 -0.05 12.77 -10.48
N ALA A 125 0.87 12.08 -11.16
CA ALA A 125 1.51 12.53 -12.38
C ALA A 125 0.54 12.46 -13.57
#